data_AF-A0A3N7FD61-F1
#
_entry.id   AF-A0A3N7FD61-F1
#
_cell.length_a   1.000
_cell.length_b   1.000
_cell.length_c   1.000
_cell.angle_alpha   90.00
_cell.angle_beta   90.00
_cell.angle_gamma   90.00
#
_symmetry.space_group_name_H-M   'P 1'
#
loop_
_entity.id
_entity.type
_entity.pdbx_description
1 polymer ?
#
loop_
_entity_poly.entity_id
_entity_poly.type
_entity_poly.pdbx_seq_one_letter_code
_entity_poly.pdbx_strand_id
1 'polypeptide(L)'
;MFAPYFPADEPQKFASVHKVFGASNVNKMLQELPEHQRSDAVSSMVYEANARVRDPVYGCVGAISSLQKQIDSLQTQLAIAQAEVVHMRVRQFTSSSNPGVMDMAVDQATMGESLWSC
;
A
#
# COMPACT_ATOMS: atom_id res chain seq x y z
N MET A 1 1.01 0.64 -35.32
CA MET A 1 0.50 0.11 -34.03
C MET A 1 0.55 1.16 -32.91
N PHE A 2 1.62 1.95 -32.76
CA PHE A 2 1.79 2.85 -31.61
C PHE A 2 0.93 4.12 -31.58
N ALA A 3 0.45 4.59 -32.74
CA ALA A 3 -0.22 5.89 -32.87
C ALA A 3 -1.41 6.13 -31.90
N PRO A 4 -2.27 5.15 -31.58
CA PRO A 4 -3.36 5.36 -30.60
C PRO A 4 -2.89 5.60 -29.17
N TYR A 5 -1.65 5.22 -28.83
CA TYR A 5 -1.14 5.24 -27.45
C TYR A 5 0.01 6.23 -27.22
N PHE A 6 0.68 6.65 -28.29
CA PHE A 6 1.81 7.56 -28.25
C PHE A 6 1.58 8.70 -29.26
N PRO A 7 0.77 9.71 -28.89
CA PRO A 7 0.48 10.83 -29.76
C PRO A 7 1.70 11.77 -29.89
N ALA A 8 1.78 12.50 -31.00
CA ALA A 8 2.97 13.26 -31.37
C ALA A 8 3.25 14.49 -30.48
N ASP A 9 2.23 14.96 -29.75
CA ASP A 9 2.31 16.02 -28.73
C ASP A 9 2.97 15.56 -27.43
N GLU A 10 3.11 14.25 -27.21
CA GLU A 10 3.74 13.67 -26.01
C GLU A 10 4.98 12.82 -26.35
N PRO A 11 6.01 13.38 -27.03
CA PRO A 11 7.16 12.59 -27.51
C PRO A 11 7.97 11.96 -26.36
N GLN A 12 7.93 12.56 -25.18
CA GLN A 12 8.63 12.04 -24.00
C GLN A 12 8.05 10.72 -23.48
N LYS A 13 6.74 10.48 -23.64
CA LYS A 13 6.13 9.17 -23.26
C LYS A 13 6.79 8.04 -24.02
N PHE A 14 6.86 8.18 -25.35
CA PHE A 14 7.47 7.15 -26.18
C PHE A 14 8.99 7.07 -25.95
N ALA A 15 9.68 8.19 -25.78
CA ALA A 15 11.13 8.20 -25.55
C ALA A 15 11.53 7.40 -24.30
N SER A 16 10.85 7.61 -23.17
CA SER A 16 11.12 6.87 -21.93
C SER A 16 10.83 5.38 -22.11
N VAL A 17 9.66 5.03 -22.65
CA VAL A 17 9.26 3.63 -22.85
C VAL A 17 10.21 2.92 -23.83
N HIS A 18 10.60 3.59 -24.91
CA HIS A 18 11.55 3.09 -25.88
C HIS A 18 12.93 2.84 -25.25
N LYS A 19 13.40 3.75 -24.39
CA LYS A 19 14.69 3.60 -23.71
C LYS A 19 14.72 2.41 -22.74
N VAL A 20 13.63 2.17 -22.01
CA VAL A 20 13.59 1.16 -20.94
C VAL A 20 13.18 -0.21 -21.47
N PHE A 21 12.18 -0.27 -22.34
CA PHE A 21 11.62 -1.53 -22.84
C PHE A 21 12.05 -1.86 -24.26
N GLY A 22 12.27 -0.85 -25.11
CA GLY A 22 12.51 -1.01 -26.55
C GLY A 22 11.22 -1.18 -27.36
N ALA A 23 11.16 -0.58 -28.55
CA ALA A 23 9.95 -0.58 -29.38
C ALA A 23 9.43 -2.00 -29.70
N SER A 24 10.33 -2.93 -30.03
CA SER A 24 9.95 -4.30 -30.38
C SER A 24 9.30 -5.04 -29.21
N ASN A 25 9.80 -4.85 -27.99
CA ASN A 25 9.22 -5.49 -26.81
C ASN A 25 7.87 -4.88 -26.46
N VAL A 26 7.74 -3.56 -26.54
CA VAL A 26 6.45 -2.87 -26.35
C VAL A 26 5.42 -3.38 -27.35
N ASN A 27 5.80 -3.51 -28.63
CA ASN A 27 4.90 -4.04 -29.65
C ASN A 27 4.45 -5.48 -29.33
N LYS A 28 5.38 -6.36 -28.91
CA LYS A 28 5.06 -7.74 -28.51
C LYS A 28 4.10 -7.78 -27.31
N MET A 29 4.42 -7.06 -26.23
CA MET A 29 3.58 -7.00 -25.03
C MET A 29 2.17 -6.47 -25.33
N LEU A 30 2.03 -5.47 -26.20
CA LEU A 30 0.71 -4.97 -26.59
C LEU A 30 -0.06 -5.97 -27.45
N GLN A 31 0.61 -6.72 -28.32
CA GLN A 31 -0.05 -7.75 -29.15
C GLN A 31 -0.58 -8.93 -28.31
N GLU A 32 0.06 -9.24 -27.18
CA GLU A 32 -0.38 -10.28 -26.24
C GLU A 32 -1.62 -9.89 -25.43
N LEU A 33 -1.99 -8.60 -25.41
CA LEU A 33 -3.12 -8.09 -24.65
C LEU A 33 -4.36 -7.84 -25.53
N PRO A 34 -5.57 -8.09 -24.99
CA PRO A 34 -6.82 -7.60 -25.58
C PRO A 34 -6.79 -6.08 -25.77
N GLU A 35 -7.42 -5.58 -26.83
CA GLU A 35 -7.36 -4.15 -27.21
C GLU A 35 -7.79 -3.20 -26.08
N HIS A 36 -8.81 -3.58 -25.32
CA HIS A 36 -9.35 -2.78 -24.21
C HIS A 36 -8.36 -2.59 -23.05
N GLN A 37 -7.34 -3.45 -22.92
CA GLN A 37 -6.32 -3.36 -21.84
C GLN A 37 -5.06 -2.62 -22.29
N ARG A 38 -4.86 -2.43 -23.60
CA ARG A 38 -3.62 -1.86 -24.14
C ARG A 38 -3.37 -0.43 -23.67
N SER A 39 -4.42 0.37 -23.51
CA SER A 39 -4.31 1.74 -23.00
C SER A 39 -3.74 1.77 -21.57
N ASP A 40 -4.28 0.92 -20.70
CA ASP A 40 -3.82 0.81 -19.31
C ASP A 40 -2.41 0.24 -19.24
N ALA A 41 -2.10 -0.77 -20.07
CA ALA A 41 -0.76 -1.33 -20.17
C ALA A 41 0.29 -0.30 -20.61
N VAL A 42 -0.03 0.55 -21.60
CA VAL A 42 0.86 1.65 -22.00
C VAL A 42 1.04 2.64 -20.86
N SER A 43 -0.03 2.97 -20.13
CA SER A 43 0.04 3.87 -18.98
C SER A 43 0.98 3.33 -17.89
N SER A 44 0.89 2.04 -17.59
CA SER A 44 1.80 1.34 -16.66
C SER A 44 3.24 1.33 -17.16
N MET A 45 3.48 1.00 -18.44
CA MET A 45 4.83 1.03 -19.04
C MET A 45 5.43 2.43 -18.99
N VAL A 46 4.66 3.48 -19.26
CA VAL A 46 5.12 4.89 -19.16
C VAL A 46 5.52 5.21 -17.73
N TYR A 47 4.70 4.84 -16.74
CA TYR A 47 5.02 5.06 -15.33
C TYR A 47 6.32 4.36 -14.93
N GLU A 48 6.44 3.06 -15.25
CA GLU A 48 7.62 2.25 -14.95
C GLU A 48 8.87 2.77 -15.64
N ALA A 49 8.78 3.13 -16.92
CA ALA A 49 9.89 3.70 -17.68
C ALA A 49 10.36 5.01 -17.06
N ASN A 50 9.43 5.91 -16.72
CA ASN A 50 9.76 7.18 -16.09
C ASN A 50 10.39 6.98 -14.70
N ALA A 51 9.90 6.00 -13.92
CA ALA A 51 10.50 5.65 -12.65
C ALA A 51 11.94 5.15 -12.83
N ARG A 52 12.19 4.27 -13.81
CA ARG A 52 13.53 3.76 -14.13
C ARG A 52 14.46 4.85 -14.68
N VAL A 53 13.94 5.83 -15.41
CA VAL A 53 14.74 6.97 -15.88
C VAL A 53 15.20 7.84 -14.71
N ARG A 54 14.34 8.06 -13.70
CA ARG A 54 14.69 8.84 -12.50
C ARG A 54 15.59 8.08 -11.54
N ASP A 55 15.34 6.78 -11.37
CA ASP A 55 16.12 5.87 -10.54
C ASP A 55 16.56 4.66 -11.38
N PRO A 56 17.77 4.72 -11.97
CA PRO A 56 18.28 3.62 -12.81
C PRO A 56 18.47 2.30 -12.06
N VAL A 57 18.64 2.36 -10.73
CA VAL A 57 18.91 1.18 -9.90
C VAL A 57 17.60 0.49 -9.54
N TYR A 58 16.68 1.20 -8.87
CA TYR A 58 15.46 0.59 -8.32
C TYR A 58 14.19 0.91 -9.11
N GLY A 59 14.15 2.00 -9.88
CA GLY A 59 12.97 2.40 -10.65
C GLY A 59 11.70 2.43 -9.81
N CYS A 60 10.63 1.77 -10.28
CA CYS A 60 9.37 1.67 -9.54
C CYS A 60 9.48 0.83 -8.25
N VAL A 61 10.46 -0.07 -8.14
CA VAL A 61 10.70 -0.87 -6.92
C VAL A 61 11.10 0.01 -5.75
N GLY A 62 11.77 1.14 -6.00
CA GLY A 62 12.08 2.14 -4.97
C GLY A 62 10.80 2.75 -4.36
N ALA A 63 9.80 3.03 -5.20
CA ALA A 63 8.50 3.52 -4.74
C ALA A 63 7.75 2.45 -3.94
N ILE A 64 7.72 1.20 -4.42
CA ILE A 64 7.12 0.06 -3.69
C ILE A 64 7.75 -0.08 -2.31
N SER A 65 9.09 -0.09 -2.24
CA SER A 65 9.83 -0.23 -0.99
C SER A 65 9.54 0.90 0.00
N SER A 66 9.40 2.12 -0.51
CA SER A 66 9.08 3.31 0.29
C SER A 66 7.65 3.27 0.83
N LEU A 67 6.70 2.77 0.03
CA LEU A 67 5.32 2.58 0.45
C LEU A 67 5.20 1.48 1.50
N GLN A 68 5.91 0.36 1.33
CA GLN A 68 5.92 -0.71 2.32
C GLN A 68 6.42 -0.22 3.68
N LYS A 69 7.53 0.53 3.71
CA LYS A 69 8.04 1.14 4.96
C LYS A 69 7.03 2.09 5.62
N GLN A 70 6.25 2.83 4.82
CA GLN A 70 5.21 3.71 5.34
C GLN A 70 4.05 2.91 5.94
N ILE A 71 3.62 1.82 5.29
CA ILE A 71 2.62 0.90 5.84
C ILE A 71 3.08 0.36 7.18
N ASP A 72 4.31 -0.16 7.27
CA ASP A 72 4.85 -0.74 8.50
C ASP A 72 4.94 0.31 9.63
N SER A 73 5.36 1.53 9.29
CA SER A 73 5.42 2.65 10.24
C SER A 73 4.03 3.03 10.75
N LEU A 74 3.05 3.14 9.86
CA LEU A 74 1.67 3.50 10.22
C LEU A 74 1.01 2.40 11.05
N GLN A 75 1.24 1.13 10.73
CA GLN A 75 0.76 0.00 11.53
C GLN A 75 1.37 0.02 12.94
N THR A 76 2.66 0.34 13.05
CA THR A 76 3.34 0.48 14.35
C THR A 76 2.75 1.63 15.17
N GLN A 77 2.54 2.79 14.55
CA GLN A 77 1.93 3.95 15.21
C GLN A 77 0.50 3.65 15.67
N LEU A 78 -0.28 2.95 14.85
CA LEU A 78 -1.64 2.52 15.20
C LEU A 78 -1.63 1.58 16.41
N ALA A 79 -0.73 0.58 16.43
CA ALA A 79 -0.62 -0.35 17.55
C ALA A 79 -0.26 0.36 18.86
N ILE A 80 0.66 1.33 18.81
CA ILE A 80 1.03 2.16 19.97
C ILE A 80 -0.18 2.95 20.47
N ALA A 81 -0.86 3.68 19.58
CA ALA A 81 -2.03 4.49 19.94
C ALA A 81 -3.15 3.63 20.54
N GLN A 82 -3.40 2.43 19.99
CA GLN A 82 -4.37 1.48 20.54
C GLN A 82 -3.99 1.02 21.95
N ALA A 83 -2.71 0.70 22.18
CA ALA A 83 -2.21 0.31 23.50
C ALA A 83 -2.36 1.45 24.53
N GLU A 84 -2.08 2.69 24.13
CA GLU A 84 -2.27 3.89 24.97
C GLU A 84 -3.74 4.09 25.36
N VAL A 85 -4.67 3.92 24.41
CA VAL A 85 -6.11 4.01 24.68
C VAL A 85 -6.55 2.95 25.70
N VAL A 86 -6.10 1.71 25.55
CA VAL A 86 -6.40 0.63 26.52
C VAL A 86 -5.84 0.97 27.90
N HIS A 87 -4.58 1.40 27.97
CA HIS A 87 -3.95 1.79 29.23
C HIS A 87 -4.68 2.94 29.93
N MET A 88 -5.13 3.96 29.19
CA MET A 88 -5.93 5.05 29.75
C MET A 88 -7.28 4.56 30.29
N ARG A 89 -7.98 3.67 29.56
CA ARG A 89 -9.26 3.10 30.03
C ARG A 89 -9.07 2.29 31.31
N VAL A 90 -8.06 1.42 31.38
CA VAL A 90 -7.76 0.64 32.60
C VAL A 90 -7.47 1.56 33.78
N ARG A 91 -6.66 2.61 33.57
CA ARG A 91 -6.38 3.62 34.61
C ARG A 91 -7.66 4.29 35.13
N GLN A 92 -8.56 4.69 34.23
CA GLN A 92 -9.85 5.29 34.62
C GLN A 92 -10.72 4.33 35.45
N PHE A 93 -10.73 3.03 35.13
CA PHE A 93 -11.44 2.03 35.95
C PHE A 93 -10.83 1.91 37.35
N THR A 94 -9.49 1.89 37.46
CA THR A 94 -8.79 1.79 38.75
C THR A 94 -8.90 3.04 39.62
N SER A 95 -9.02 4.23 39.03
CA SER A 95 -9.20 5.48 39.79
C SER A 95 -10.63 5.71 40.29
N SER A 96 -11.61 5.03 39.66
CA SER A 96 -13.03 5.10 40.04
C SER A 96 -13.41 4.06 41.10
N SER A 97 -12.52 3.10 41.39
CA SER A 97 -12.70 2.11 42.44
C SER A 97 -12.16 2.65 43.76
N ASN A 98 -13.06 3.18 44.59
CA ASN A 98 -12.79 3.54 45.98
C ASN A 98 -12.27 2.29 46.73
N PRO A 99 -11.18 2.32 47.54
CA PRO A 99 -10.58 1.12 48.13
C PRO A 99 -11.41 0.44 49.24
N GLY A 100 -12.67 0.83 49.42
CA GLY A 100 -13.49 0.47 50.59
C GLY A 100 -14.54 -0.64 50.38
N VAL A 101 -14.58 -1.30 49.21
CA VAL A 101 -15.59 -2.35 48.96
C VAL A 101 -14.96 -3.52 48.22
N MET A 102 -14.13 -4.29 48.94
CA MET A 102 -13.91 -5.69 48.59
C MET A 102 -14.96 -6.51 49.34
N ASP A 103 -16.12 -6.71 48.72
CA ASP A 103 -16.99 -7.82 49.11
C ASP A 103 -17.76 -8.37 47.90
N MET A 104 -17.57 -9.68 47.69
CA MET A 104 -18.39 -10.65 46.96
C MET A 104 -18.93 -10.31 45.56
N ALA A 105 -18.25 -10.82 44.52
CA ALA A 105 -18.86 -11.59 43.44
C ALA A 105 -17.76 -12.16 42.51
N VAL A 106 -17.26 -13.34 42.87
CA VAL A 106 -16.65 -14.23 41.87
C VAL A 106 -17.82 -14.94 41.21
N ASP A 107 -18.17 -14.53 40.00
CA ASP A 107 -18.90 -15.42 39.10
C ASP A 107 -18.48 -15.25 37.64
N GLN A 108 -18.54 -16.38 36.98
CA GLN A 108 -17.75 -16.84 35.86
C GLN A 108 -18.42 -16.55 34.50
N ALA A 109 -17.64 -16.68 33.42
CA ALA A 109 -18.04 -16.68 32.00
C ALA A 109 -18.31 -15.29 31.38
N THR A 110 -17.49 -14.81 30.47
CA THR A 110 -17.45 -15.33 29.09
C THR A 110 -16.12 -14.99 28.43
N MET A 111 -15.43 -16.04 27.97
CA MET A 111 -14.30 -15.95 27.05
C MET A 111 -14.71 -15.15 25.81
N GLY A 112 -14.13 -13.97 25.65
CA GLY A 112 -14.13 -13.21 24.41
C GLY A 112 -13.13 -13.80 23.41
N GLU A 113 -13.32 -15.05 23.01
CA GLU A 113 -12.66 -15.63 21.83
C GLU A 113 -13.46 -15.26 20.57
N SER A 114 -13.46 -13.99 20.15
CA SER A 114 -14.01 -13.63 18.82
C SER A 114 -13.63 -12.23 18.32
N LEU A 115 -12.38 -11.79 18.51
CA LEU A 115 -11.94 -10.48 17.99
C LEU A 115 -10.61 -10.50 17.22
N TRP A 116 -10.10 -11.67 16.86
CA TRP A 116 -8.91 -11.80 15.99
C TRP A 116 -9.17 -12.67 14.75
N SER A 117 -10.30 -12.49 14.08
CA SER A 117 -10.51 -13.11 12.76
C SER A 117 -11.33 -12.20 11.86
N CYS A 118 -10.64 -11.28 11.18
CA CYS A 118 -10.81 -10.85 9.79
C CYS A 118 -9.82 -9.72 9.50
#